data_AF-X1PXK3-F1
#
_entry.id   AF-X1PXK3-F1
#
_cell.length_a   1.000
_cell.length_b   1.000
_cell.length_c   1.000
_cell.angle_alpha   90.00
_cell.angle_beta   90.00
_cell.angle_gamma   90.00
#
_symmetry.space_group_name_H-M   'P 1'
#
loop_
_entity.id
_entity.type
_entity.pdbx_description
1 polymer ?
#
loop_
_entity_poly.entity_id
_entity_poly.type
_entity_poly.pdbx_seq_one_letter_code
_entity_poly.pdbx_strand_id
1 'polypeptide(L)'
;KAMGKKIAAVMKKEKRNFLAGAKKMGYSADVADEVFALIEPFAGYAFNKAHSFSYALIAYQTAYLKANYPAEYITAFLITNADQSEKVATAVAECRRLGIAVLPPDINRSQVSFSIETDGDGNAPAIRFG
;
A
#
# COMPACT_ATOMS: atom_id res chain seq x y z
N LYS A 1 -21.15 13.71 -1.18
CA LYS A 1 -21.51 14.19 -2.54
C LYS A 1 -21.58 15.72 -2.65
N ALA A 2 -22.24 16.44 -1.72
CA ALA A 2 -22.28 17.91 -1.72
C ALA A 2 -20.91 18.57 -1.47
N MET A 3 -20.23 18.15 -0.40
CA MET A 3 -18.90 18.63 -0.01
C MET A 3 -17.84 18.51 -1.12
N GLY A 4 -17.69 17.32 -1.71
CA GLY A 4 -16.69 17.09 -2.76
C GLY A 4 -16.90 17.89 -4.04
N LYS A 5 -18.12 18.39 -4.29
CA LYS A 5 -18.43 19.26 -5.44
C LYS A 5 -18.43 20.76 -5.09
N LYS A 6 -18.20 21.12 -3.81
CA LYS A 6 -18.14 22.49 -3.29
C LYS A 6 -19.31 23.39 -3.75
N ILE A 7 -20.52 22.83 -3.88
CA ILE A 7 -21.69 23.60 -4.33
C ILE A 7 -22.20 24.44 -3.17
N ALA A 8 -21.89 25.75 -3.17
CA ALA A 8 -22.15 26.67 -2.06
C ALA A 8 -23.61 26.65 -1.57
N ALA A 9 -24.58 26.61 -2.49
CA ALA A 9 -26.00 26.54 -2.13
C ALA A 9 -26.37 25.26 -1.37
N VAL A 10 -25.77 24.12 -1.75
CA VAL A 10 -26.00 22.83 -1.09
C VAL A 10 -25.28 22.78 0.25
N MET A 11 -24.06 23.31 0.33
CA MET A 11 -23.29 23.42 1.57
C MET A 11 -24.01 24.25 2.64
N LYS A 12 -24.56 25.42 2.26
CA LYS A 12 -25.36 26.25 3.16
C LYS A 12 -26.63 25.53 3.64
N LYS A 13 -27.26 24.72 2.77
CA LYS A 13 -28.41 23.89 3.14
C LYS A 13 -28.01 22.81 4.15
N GLU A 14 -26.94 22.08 3.91
CA GLU A 14 -26.47 21.03 4.82
C GLU A 14 -25.97 21.59 6.15
N LYS A 15 -25.36 22.78 6.16
CA LYS A 15 -24.99 23.48 7.40
C LYS A 15 -26.20 23.72 8.30
N ARG A 16 -27.31 24.23 7.75
CA ARG A 16 -28.55 24.43 8.53
C ARG A 16 -29.11 23.13 9.07
N ASN A 17 -29.09 22.06 8.27
CA ASN A 17 -29.54 20.74 8.70
C ASN A 17 -28.68 20.22 9.87
N PHE A 18 -27.36 20.39 9.77
CA PHE A 18 -26.40 19.99 10.80
C PHE A 18 -26.65 20.71 12.13
N LEU A 19 -26.75 22.05 12.11
CA LEU A 19 -27.01 22.85 13.32
C LEU A 19 -28.36 22.50 13.97
N ALA A 20 -29.40 22.30 13.16
CA ALA A 20 -30.71 21.90 13.66
C ALA A 20 -30.67 20.49 14.30
N GLY A 21 -29.92 19.56 13.71
CA GLY A 21 -29.68 18.23 14.28
C GLY A 21 -28.90 18.29 15.59
N ALA A 22 -27.81 19.07 15.63
CA ALA A 22 -27.00 19.27 16.81
C ALA A 22 -27.80 19.86 17.99
N LYS A 23 -28.64 20.87 17.72
CA LYS A 23 -29.54 21.46 18.72
C LYS A 23 -30.52 20.42 19.30
N LYS A 24 -31.08 19.54 18.46
CA LYS A 24 -31.97 18.45 18.93
C LYS A 24 -31.25 17.43 19.82
N MET A 25 -29.94 17.25 19.61
CA MET A 25 -29.10 16.40 20.45
C MET A 25 -28.59 17.09 21.72
N GLY A 26 -28.96 18.37 21.94
CA GLY A 26 -28.58 19.14 23.13
C GLY A 26 -27.25 19.89 23.03
N TYR A 27 -26.63 19.96 21.84
CA TYR A 27 -25.40 20.72 21.63
C TYR A 27 -25.67 22.21 21.41
N SER A 28 -24.74 23.07 21.86
CA SER A 28 -24.80 24.51 21.60
C SER A 28 -24.56 24.82 20.13
N ALA A 29 -25.09 25.95 19.67
CA ALA A 29 -24.88 26.40 18.30
C ALA A 29 -23.39 26.65 18.01
N ASP A 30 -22.67 27.24 18.97
CA ASP A 30 -21.26 27.58 18.83
C ASP A 30 -20.38 26.34 18.57
N VAL A 31 -20.57 25.27 19.36
CA VAL A 31 -19.84 24.01 19.19
C VAL A 31 -20.18 23.36 17.85
N ALA A 32 -21.46 23.38 17.46
CA ALA A 32 -21.89 22.79 16.19
C ALA A 32 -21.34 23.58 14.98
N ASP A 33 -21.26 24.92 15.08
CA ASP A 33 -20.66 25.77 14.06
C ASP A 33 -19.16 25.52 13.93
N GLU A 34 -18.45 25.39 15.05
CA GLU A 34 -17.02 25.07 15.08
C GLU A 34 -16.73 23.72 14.41
N VAL A 35 -17.48 22.67 14.79
CA VAL A 35 -17.32 21.33 14.19
C VAL A 35 -17.61 21.37 12.69
N PHE A 36 -18.65 22.06 12.26
CA PHE A 36 -18.96 22.14 10.83
C PHE A 36 -17.84 22.86 10.04
N ALA A 37 -17.26 23.91 10.62
CA ALA A 37 -16.11 24.63 10.05
C ALA A 37 -14.84 23.76 9.92
N LEU A 38 -14.70 22.70 10.73
CA LEU A 38 -13.62 21.71 10.56
C LEU A 38 -13.93 20.69 9.45
N ILE A 39 -15.20 20.26 9.33
CA ILE A 39 -15.60 19.24 8.34
C ILE A 39 -15.55 19.79 6.91
N GLU A 40 -15.94 21.04 6.69
CA GLU A 40 -15.99 21.67 5.36
C GLU A 40 -14.65 21.63 4.59
N PRO A 41 -13.52 22.11 5.14
CA PRO A 41 -12.23 21.98 4.48
C PRO A 41 -11.75 20.51 4.42
N PHE A 42 -12.01 19.70 5.45
CA PHE A 42 -11.59 18.29 5.50
C PHE A 42 -12.17 17.47 4.35
N ALA A 43 -13.41 17.73 3.97
CA ALA A 43 -14.08 16.98 2.92
C ALA A 43 -13.49 17.18 1.51
N GLY A 44 -12.61 18.17 1.33
CA GLY A 44 -11.85 18.36 0.09
C GLY A 44 -10.70 17.36 -0.11
N TYR A 45 -10.19 16.77 0.97
CA TYR A 45 -9.09 15.80 0.95
C TYR A 45 -9.43 14.48 1.67
N ALA A 46 -10.64 14.38 2.24
CA ALA A 46 -11.14 13.16 2.84
C ALA A 46 -11.14 12.02 1.81
N PHE A 47 -10.66 10.85 2.24
CA PHE A 47 -10.54 9.68 1.38
C PHE A 47 -11.48 8.56 1.81
N ASN A 48 -11.86 7.70 0.87
CA ASN A 48 -12.75 6.58 1.16
C ASN A 48 -12.04 5.53 2.03
N LYS A 49 -12.50 5.39 3.28
CA LYS A 49 -11.91 4.45 4.25
C LYS A 49 -11.91 2.99 3.79
N ALA A 50 -12.97 2.52 3.14
CA ALA A 50 -13.05 1.14 2.67
C ALA A 50 -11.99 0.85 1.60
N HIS A 51 -11.83 1.76 0.64
CA HIS A 51 -10.79 1.65 -0.37
C HIS A 51 -9.38 1.68 0.24
N SER A 52 -9.10 2.62 1.15
CA SER A 52 -7.82 2.67 1.87
C SER A 52 -7.52 1.37 2.60
N PHE A 53 -8.52 0.82 3.31
CA PHE A 53 -8.34 -0.40 4.09
C PHE A 53 -7.98 -1.59 3.20
N SER A 54 -8.70 -1.78 2.09
CA SER A 54 -8.43 -2.89 1.17
C SER A 54 -7.00 -2.85 0.62
N TYR A 55 -6.50 -1.68 0.21
CA TYR A 55 -5.13 -1.55 -0.28
C TYR A 55 -4.08 -1.65 0.84
N ALA A 56 -4.36 -1.09 2.01
CA ALA A 56 -3.47 -1.20 3.16
C ALA A 56 -3.29 -2.66 3.60
N LEU A 57 -4.35 -3.48 3.51
CA LEU A 57 -4.26 -4.90 3.82
C LEU A 57 -3.29 -5.64 2.88
N ILE A 58 -3.38 -5.38 1.57
CA ILE A 58 -2.44 -5.97 0.60
C ILE A 58 -1.01 -5.49 0.86
N ALA A 59 -0.81 -4.19 1.12
CA ALA A 59 0.50 -3.63 1.45
C ALA A 59 1.08 -4.26 2.73
N TYR A 60 0.25 -4.51 3.75
CA TYR A 60 0.66 -5.20 4.96
C TYR A 60 1.06 -6.65 4.68
N GLN A 61 0.27 -7.38 3.88
CA GLN A 61 0.56 -8.77 3.53
C GLN A 61 1.88 -8.89 2.75
N THR A 62 2.14 -8.01 1.79
CA THR A 62 3.39 -8.02 1.02
C THR A 62 4.58 -7.61 1.90
N ALA A 63 4.42 -6.64 2.79
CA ALA A 63 5.44 -6.27 3.77
C ALA A 63 5.74 -7.42 4.75
N TYR A 64 4.71 -8.12 5.22
CA TYR A 64 4.85 -9.28 6.10
C TYR A 64 5.63 -10.41 5.41
N LEU A 65 5.28 -10.75 4.17
CA LEU A 65 5.99 -11.77 3.40
C LEU A 65 7.44 -11.37 3.17
N LYS A 66 7.71 -10.12 2.80
CA LYS A 66 9.07 -9.63 2.62
C LYS A 66 9.89 -9.62 3.92
N ALA A 67 9.26 -9.37 5.08
CA ALA A 67 9.95 -9.32 6.36
C ALA A 67 10.29 -10.73 6.89
N ASN A 68 9.45 -11.72 6.65
CA ASN A 68 9.58 -13.06 7.25
C ASN A 68 10.07 -14.14 6.26
N TYR A 69 9.85 -13.94 4.96
CA TYR A 69 10.20 -14.85 3.86
C TYR A 69 10.80 -14.05 2.69
N PRO A 70 11.92 -13.32 2.91
CA PRO A 70 12.43 -12.34 1.95
C PRO A 70 12.91 -12.99 0.64
N ALA A 71 13.53 -14.17 0.69
CA ALA A 71 14.03 -14.86 -0.49
C ALA A 71 12.88 -15.36 -1.37
N GLU A 72 11.85 -15.92 -0.75
CA GLU A 72 10.63 -16.41 -1.40
C GLU A 72 9.85 -15.25 -2.01
N TYR A 73 9.64 -14.18 -1.25
CA TYR A 73 8.92 -13.01 -1.72
C TYR A 73 9.60 -12.35 -2.92
N ILE A 74 10.92 -12.13 -2.85
CA ILE A 74 11.65 -11.49 -3.95
C ILE A 74 11.75 -12.42 -5.16
N THR A 75 11.88 -13.73 -4.97
CA THR A 75 11.82 -14.69 -6.08
C THR A 75 10.47 -14.64 -6.79
N ALA A 76 9.36 -14.66 -6.06
CA ALA A 76 8.01 -14.52 -6.64
C ALA A 76 7.84 -13.18 -7.39
N PHE A 77 8.40 -12.09 -6.85
CA PHE A 77 8.43 -10.78 -7.51
C PHE A 77 9.22 -10.82 -8.83
N LEU A 78 10.39 -11.45 -8.83
CA LEU A 78 11.26 -11.60 -10.00
C LEU A 78 10.60 -12.45 -11.09
N ILE A 79 9.97 -13.57 -10.73
CA ILE A 79 9.22 -14.41 -11.68
C ILE A 79 8.09 -13.60 -12.33
N THR A 80 7.33 -12.84 -11.53
CA THR A 80 6.17 -12.07 -12.01
C THR A 80 6.56 -10.91 -12.93
N ASN A 81 7.78 -10.38 -12.80
CA ASN A 81 8.24 -9.19 -13.52
C ASN A 81 9.51 -9.47 -14.34
N ALA A 82 9.71 -10.72 -14.77
CA ALA A 82 10.93 -11.16 -15.44
C ALA A 82 11.21 -10.42 -16.77
N ASP A 83 10.15 -9.93 -17.42
CA ASP A 83 10.18 -9.16 -18.66
C ASP A 83 10.46 -7.66 -18.45
N GLN A 84 10.46 -7.19 -17.21
CA GLN A 84 10.60 -5.78 -16.85
C GLN A 84 11.97 -5.51 -16.24
N SER A 85 12.96 -5.25 -17.10
CA SER A 85 14.37 -5.07 -16.71
C SER A 85 14.60 -4.08 -15.57
N GLU A 86 13.84 -2.97 -15.52
CA GLU A 86 13.94 -1.98 -14.43
C GLU A 86 13.51 -2.54 -13.08
N LYS A 87 12.43 -3.34 -13.05
CA LYS A 87 11.95 -4.01 -11.84
C LYS A 87 12.88 -5.11 -11.40
N VAL A 88 13.42 -5.89 -12.35
CA VAL A 88 14.45 -6.90 -12.08
C VAL A 88 15.67 -6.23 -11.45
N ALA A 89 16.17 -5.14 -12.03
CA ALA A 89 17.31 -4.40 -11.48
C ALA A 89 17.05 -3.89 -10.06
N THR A 90 15.86 -3.35 -9.80
CA THR A 90 15.45 -2.88 -8.46
C THR A 90 15.39 -4.04 -7.45
N ALA A 91 14.85 -5.19 -7.84
CA ALA A 91 14.79 -6.37 -6.98
C ALA A 91 16.18 -6.95 -6.69
N VAL A 92 17.07 -7.00 -7.69
CA VAL A 92 18.47 -7.43 -7.50
C VAL A 92 19.22 -6.49 -6.55
N ALA A 93 19.01 -5.17 -6.66
CA ALA A 93 19.59 -4.21 -5.72
C ALA A 93 19.06 -4.43 -4.29
N GLU A 94 17.78 -4.77 -4.15
CA GLU A 94 17.18 -5.08 -2.86
C GLU A 94 17.70 -6.39 -2.25
N CYS A 95 17.90 -7.44 -3.05
CA CYS A 95 18.56 -8.66 -2.60
C CYS A 95 19.94 -8.36 -2.00
N ARG A 96 20.75 -7.52 -2.67
CA ARG A 96 22.05 -7.08 -2.14
C ARG A 96 21.93 -6.36 -0.80
N ARG A 97 20.94 -5.48 -0.66
CA ARG A 97 20.66 -4.76 0.60
C ARG A 97 20.27 -5.71 1.73
N LEU A 98 19.56 -6.79 1.41
CA LEU A 98 19.10 -7.80 2.36
C LEU A 98 20.12 -8.94 2.58
N GLY A 99 21.28 -8.92 1.91
CA GLY A 99 22.28 -9.97 2.02
C GLY A 99 21.91 -11.28 1.31
N ILE A 100 20.95 -11.24 0.38
CA ILE A 100 20.52 -12.40 -0.40
C ILE A 100 21.37 -12.48 -1.66
N ALA A 101 22.08 -13.59 -1.83
CA ALA A 101 22.89 -13.81 -3.03
C ALA A 101 21.99 -13.97 -4.26
N VAL A 102 22.39 -13.33 -5.37
CA VAL A 102 21.73 -13.48 -6.67
C VAL A 102 22.75 -14.08 -7.64
N LEU A 103 22.43 -15.25 -8.18
CA LEU A 103 23.34 -16.08 -8.96
C LEU A 103 22.97 -16.03 -10.44
N PRO A 104 23.96 -15.99 -11.35
CA PRO A 104 23.72 -16.00 -12.78
C PRO A 104 23.06 -17.31 -13.24
N PRO A 105 22.50 -17.35 -14.46
CA PRO A 105 22.00 -18.60 -15.02
C PRO A 105 23.13 -19.63 -15.18
N ASP A 106 22.79 -20.91 -15.00
CA ASP A 106 23.71 -22.05 -15.11
C ASP A 106 22.97 -23.21 -15.79
N ILE A 107 23.58 -23.76 -16.85
CA ILE A 107 22.97 -24.80 -17.70
C ILE A 107 22.59 -26.07 -16.93
N ASN A 108 23.25 -26.36 -15.79
CA ASN A 108 23.03 -27.56 -15.00
C ASN A 108 22.11 -27.33 -13.79
N ARG A 109 21.88 -26.07 -13.39
CA ARG A 109 21.17 -25.74 -12.14
C ARG A 109 19.93 -24.88 -12.34
N SER A 110 19.92 -24.01 -13.35
CA SER A 110 18.81 -23.09 -13.58
C SER A 110 17.53 -23.81 -13.97
N GLN A 111 16.42 -23.22 -13.55
CA GLN A 111 15.07 -23.63 -13.92
C GLN A 111 14.53 -22.71 -15.02
N VAL A 112 13.34 -22.96 -15.54
CA VAL A 112 12.71 -22.09 -16.58
C VAL A 112 12.53 -20.63 -16.11
N SER A 113 12.47 -20.40 -14.80
CA SER A 113 12.33 -19.08 -14.20
C SER A 113 13.24 -18.94 -12.98
N PHE A 114 13.27 -17.76 -12.37
CA PHE A 114 13.98 -17.56 -11.10
C PHE A 114 13.62 -18.63 -10.08
N SER A 115 14.62 -19.15 -9.38
CA SER A 115 14.46 -20.23 -8.40
C SER A 115 15.29 -19.95 -7.16
N ILE A 116 14.83 -20.52 -6.04
CA ILE A 116 15.56 -20.45 -4.77
C ILE A 116 16.44 -21.69 -4.68
N GLU A 117 17.69 -21.49 -4.30
CA GLU A 117 18.61 -22.57 -3.96
C GLU A 117 19.38 -22.24 -2.68
N THR A 118 20.00 -23.25 -2.08
CA THR A 118 20.99 -23.03 -1.02
C THR A 118 22.31 -22.55 -1.62
N ASP A 119 22.94 -21.59 -0.95
CA ASP A 119 24.32 -21.21 -1.24
C ASP A 119 25.27 -22.42 -1.16
N GLY A 120 26.48 -22.27 -1.72
CA GLY A 120 27.48 -23.35 -1.76
C GLY A 120 27.90 -23.89 -0.38
N ASP A 121 27.59 -23.15 0.68
CA ASP A 121 27.87 -23.50 2.08
C ASP A 121 26.65 -24.07 2.82
N GLY A 122 25.50 -24.21 2.14
CA GLY A 122 24.29 -24.88 2.63
C GLY A 122 23.49 -24.13 3.71
N ASN A 123 23.82 -22.87 3.99
CA ASN A 123 23.36 -22.16 5.18
C ASN A 123 22.40 -20.99 4.89
N ALA A 124 22.45 -20.39 3.69
CA ALA A 124 21.58 -19.26 3.35
C ALA A 124 20.87 -19.42 1.99
N PRO A 125 19.63 -18.92 1.85
CA PRO A 125 18.92 -18.94 0.57
C PRO A 125 19.53 -17.95 -0.42
N ALA A 126 19.78 -18.42 -1.63
CA ALA A 126 20.20 -17.65 -2.79
C ALA A 126 19.13 -17.73 -3.90
N ILE A 127 19.10 -16.72 -4.77
CA ILE A 127 18.17 -16.66 -5.91
C ILE A 127 18.96 -16.86 -7.19
N ARG A 128 18.65 -17.90 -7.95
CA ARG A 128 19.26 -18.21 -9.25
C ARG A 128 18.39 -17.70 -10.39
N PHE A 129 19.00 -17.00 -11.34
CA PHE A 129 18.37 -16.65 -12.62
C PHE A 129 17.96 -17.93 -13.39
N GLY A 130 16.79 -17.87 -14.03
CA GLY A 130 16.35 -18.93 -14.95
C GLY A 130 17.23 -19.02 -16.20
#